data_AF-A0A453F285-F1
#
_entry.id   AF-A0A453F285-F1
#
_cell.length_a   1.000
_cell.length_b   1.000
_cell.length_c   1.000
_cell.angle_alpha   90.00
_cell.angle_beta   90.00
_cell.angle_gamma   90.00
#
_symmetry.space_group_name_H-M   'P 1'
#
loop_
_entity.id
_entity.type
_entity.pdbx_description
1 polymer ?
#
loop_
_entity_poly.entity_id
_entity_poly.type
_entity_poly.pdbx_seq_one_letter_code
_entity_poly.pdbx_strand_id
1 'polypeptide(L)'
;YLIAVQKCLGLYSENGQYSADDVERLSALYNSLKKEYSWSSAVKRIPLDFLEGEKFLEAADNYVRPLLTKGVPSLFSDLSPLYEHPGKANILEQLFLKLEDSIRTSGCFPGSSQIEPPSTLMWTLLLVSQHYDRRSQYDIALDKIDEAILHTPTVIDLYSIK
;
A
#
# COMPACT_ATOMS: atom_id res chain seq x y z
N TYR A 1 17.42 -8.70 -7.56
CA TYR A 1 17.32 -9.17 -8.96
C TYR A 1 16.65 -8.14 -9.87
N LEU A 2 15.40 -7.74 -9.64
CA LEU A 2 14.68 -6.81 -10.52
C LEU A 2 15.29 -5.40 -10.62
N ILE A 3 15.83 -4.87 -9.50
CA ILE A 3 16.60 -3.62 -9.51
C ILE A 3 17.87 -3.75 -10.37
N ALA A 4 18.51 -4.93 -10.39
CA ALA A 4 19.66 -5.16 -11.26
C ALA A 4 19.26 -5.19 -12.74
N VAL A 5 18.07 -5.72 -13.07
CA VAL A 5 17.52 -5.67 -14.44
C VAL A 5 17.27 -4.23 -14.87
N GLN A 6 16.71 -3.38 -13.99
CA GLN A 6 16.56 -1.94 -14.27
C GLN A 6 17.91 -1.25 -14.52
N LYS A 7 18.92 -1.57 -13.70
CA LYS A 7 20.29 -1.05 -13.89
C LYS A 7 20.89 -1.47 -15.22
N CYS A 8 20.73 -2.74 -15.63
CA CYS A 8 21.22 -3.23 -16.93
C CYS A 8 20.53 -2.55 -18.12
N LEU A 9 19.27 -2.12 -17.96
CA LEU A 9 18.51 -1.43 -18.99
C LEU A 9 18.71 0.09 -18.99
N GLY A 10 19.52 0.63 -18.05
CA GLY A 10 19.71 2.07 -17.89
C GLY A 10 18.48 2.81 -17.35
N LEU A 11 17.49 2.08 -16.82
CA LEU A 11 16.21 2.62 -16.33
C LEU A 11 16.18 2.74 -14.80
N TYR A 12 17.33 2.74 -14.13
CA TYR A 12 17.42 2.87 -12.68
C TYR A 12 17.73 4.32 -12.30
N SER A 13 16.94 4.87 -11.37
CA SER A 13 17.15 6.21 -10.80
C SER A 13 17.31 6.07 -9.30
N GLU A 14 18.41 6.59 -8.75
CA GLU A 14 18.66 6.58 -7.29
C GLU A 14 17.70 7.50 -6.54
N ASN A 15 17.21 8.56 -7.20
CA ASN A 15 16.35 9.57 -6.59
C ASN A 15 14.86 9.30 -6.86
N GLY A 16 14.53 8.18 -7.52
CA GLY A 16 13.16 7.83 -7.92
C GLY A 16 12.52 8.83 -8.89
N GLN A 17 13.32 9.67 -9.54
CA GLN A 17 12.88 10.59 -10.59
C GLN A 17 13.08 9.91 -11.94
N TYR A 18 12.02 9.82 -12.72
CA TYR A 18 11.99 9.15 -14.02
C TYR A 18 11.41 10.10 -15.07
N SER A 19 11.96 10.10 -16.28
CA SER A 19 11.32 10.81 -17.38
C SER A 19 10.03 10.10 -17.80
N ALA A 20 9.14 10.79 -18.53
CA ALA A 20 7.92 10.17 -19.03
C ALA A 20 8.20 8.93 -19.90
N ASP A 21 9.27 8.97 -20.70
CA ASP A 21 9.73 7.84 -21.53
C ASP A 21 10.24 6.67 -20.67
N ASP A 22 10.99 6.96 -19.60
CA ASP A 22 11.45 5.93 -18.65
C ASP A 22 10.27 5.26 -17.94
N VAL A 23 9.28 6.04 -17.49
CA VAL A 23 8.07 5.52 -16.84
C VAL A 23 7.30 4.62 -17.79
N GLU A 24 7.19 4.97 -19.07
CA GLU A 24 6.51 4.14 -20.06
C GLU A 24 7.25 2.81 -20.30
N ARG A 25 8.57 2.85 -20.49
CA ARG A 25 9.41 1.65 -20.65
C ARG A 25 9.38 0.76 -19.42
N LEU A 26 9.50 1.34 -18.23
CA LEU A 26 9.40 0.63 -16.96
C LEU A 26 8.02 0.01 -16.79
N SER A 27 6.94 0.75 -17.10
CA SER A 27 5.58 0.21 -17.04
C SER A 27 5.41 -0.98 -17.98
N ALA A 28 5.91 -0.90 -19.22
CA ALA A 28 5.85 -2.00 -20.16
C ALA A 28 6.61 -3.24 -19.66
N LEU A 29 7.82 -3.05 -19.12
CA LEU A 29 8.63 -4.12 -18.54
C LEU A 29 7.95 -4.78 -17.34
N TYR A 30 7.45 -4.00 -16.38
CA TYR A 30 6.79 -4.57 -15.20
C TYR A 30 5.45 -5.22 -15.55
N ASN A 31 4.76 -4.74 -16.57
CA ASN A 31 3.56 -5.40 -17.09
C ASN A 31 3.86 -6.77 -17.72
N SER A 32 4.97 -6.92 -18.45
CA SER A 32 5.38 -8.23 -18.97
C SER A 32 5.81 -9.16 -17.83
N LEU A 33 6.61 -8.65 -16.88
CA LEU A 33 7.04 -9.42 -15.71
C LEU A 33 5.87 -9.84 -14.81
N LYS A 34 4.81 -9.03 -14.71
CA LYS A 34 3.61 -9.37 -13.92
C LYS A 34 2.85 -10.55 -14.52
N LYS A 35 2.88 -10.71 -15.85
CA LYS A 35 2.27 -11.87 -16.54
C LYS A 35 3.05 -13.16 -16.29
N GLU A 36 4.38 -13.08 -16.27
CA GLU A 36 5.26 -14.24 -16.11
C GLU A 36 5.47 -14.63 -14.63
N TYR A 37 5.56 -13.63 -13.74
CA TYR A 37 5.89 -13.77 -12.32
C TYR A 37 4.83 -13.14 -11.42
N SER A 38 3.57 -13.49 -11.61
CA SER A 38 2.42 -12.93 -10.87
C SER A 38 2.48 -13.15 -9.34
N TRP A 39 3.26 -14.12 -8.90
CA TRP A 39 3.53 -14.43 -7.49
C TRP A 39 4.57 -13.50 -6.84
N SER A 40 5.39 -12.80 -7.63
CA SER A 40 6.47 -11.96 -7.12
C SER A 40 5.92 -10.66 -6.52
N SER A 41 6.18 -10.45 -5.21
CA SER A 41 5.85 -9.21 -4.52
C SER A 41 6.63 -8.02 -5.08
N ALA A 42 7.90 -8.23 -5.45
CA ALA A 42 8.76 -7.18 -5.99
C ALA A 42 8.24 -6.64 -7.34
N VAL A 43 7.70 -7.51 -8.21
CA VAL A 43 7.10 -7.08 -9.48
C VAL A 43 5.88 -6.17 -9.26
N LYS A 44 5.18 -6.30 -8.13
CA LYS A 44 4.04 -5.46 -7.77
C LYS A 44 4.45 -4.21 -6.99
N ARG A 45 5.48 -4.31 -6.15
CA ARG A 45 5.96 -3.23 -5.28
C ARG A 45 6.80 -2.19 -6.00
N ILE A 46 7.72 -2.61 -6.88
CA ILE A 46 8.64 -1.68 -7.55
C ILE A 46 7.92 -0.67 -8.46
N PRO A 47 6.83 -1.03 -9.18
CA PRO A 47 6.03 -0.05 -9.91
C PRO A 47 5.55 1.14 -9.07
N LEU A 48 5.29 0.93 -7.77
CA LEU A 48 4.85 2.01 -6.89
C LEU A 48 5.92 3.10 -6.68
N ASP A 49 7.20 2.80 -6.94
CA ASP A 49 8.29 3.77 -6.79
C ASP A 49 8.29 4.81 -7.93
N PHE A 50 7.91 4.43 -9.15
CA PHE A 50 7.98 5.31 -10.32
C PHE A 50 6.61 5.73 -10.90
N LEU A 51 5.51 5.07 -10.53
CA LEU A 51 4.18 5.47 -10.95
C LEU A 51 3.70 6.71 -10.18
N GLU A 52 2.90 7.53 -10.85
CA GLU A 52 2.31 8.75 -10.31
C GLU A 52 0.80 8.85 -10.66
N GLY A 53 0.09 9.72 -9.95
CA GLY A 53 -1.31 10.05 -10.22
C GLY A 53 -2.26 8.84 -10.18
N GLU A 54 -3.17 8.74 -11.15
CA GLU A 54 -4.17 7.67 -11.22
C GLU A 54 -3.54 6.27 -11.40
N LYS A 55 -2.44 6.17 -12.17
CA LYS A 55 -1.73 4.89 -12.35
C LYS A 55 -1.13 4.40 -11.04
N PHE A 56 -0.62 5.31 -10.22
CA PHE A 56 -0.13 4.99 -8.88
C PHE A 56 -1.28 4.52 -7.98
N LEU A 57 -2.41 5.24 -7.97
CA LEU A 57 -3.58 4.87 -7.18
C LEU A 57 -4.05 3.45 -7.51
N GLU A 58 -4.22 3.13 -8.80
CA GLU A 58 -4.65 1.81 -9.24
C GLU A 58 -3.64 0.71 -8.86
N ALA A 59 -2.34 0.97 -9.03
CA ALA A 59 -1.30 0.02 -8.66
C ALA A 59 -1.24 -0.19 -7.14
N ALA A 60 -1.38 0.88 -6.35
CA ALA A 60 -1.38 0.83 -4.89
C ALA A 60 -2.60 0.07 -4.36
N ASP A 61 -3.79 0.33 -4.90
CA ASP A 61 -5.02 -0.39 -4.52
C ASP A 61 -4.88 -1.91 -4.75
N ASN A 62 -4.41 -2.29 -5.94
CA ASN A 62 -4.14 -3.68 -6.29
C ASN A 62 -3.06 -4.36 -5.43
N TYR A 63 -2.12 -3.58 -4.89
CA TYR A 63 -1.04 -4.07 -4.04
C TYR A 63 -1.51 -4.24 -2.58
N VAL A 64 -2.29 -3.29 -2.07
CA VAL A 64 -2.70 -3.20 -0.66
C VAL A 64 -3.79 -4.21 -0.33
N ARG A 65 -4.86 -4.33 -1.14
CA ARG A 65 -6.02 -5.19 -0.81
C ARG A 65 -5.64 -6.62 -0.43
N PRO A 66 -4.83 -7.37 -1.22
CA PRO A 66 -4.51 -8.76 -0.88
C PRO A 66 -3.65 -8.89 0.38
N LEU A 67 -2.88 -7.85 0.73
CA LEU A 67 -2.02 -7.83 1.91
C LEU A 67 -2.84 -7.52 3.17
N LEU A 68 -3.87 -6.68 3.05
CA LEU A 68 -4.86 -6.45 4.11
C LEU A 68 -5.67 -7.72 4.41
N THR A 69 -6.21 -8.40 3.39
CA THR A 69 -6.94 -9.66 3.56
C THR A 69 -6.11 -10.73 4.26
N LYS A 70 -4.81 -10.78 3.95
CA LYS A 70 -3.87 -11.75 4.53
C LYS A 70 -3.34 -11.35 5.90
N GLY A 71 -3.57 -10.10 6.33
CA GLY A 71 -3.08 -9.60 7.59
C GLY A 71 -1.57 -9.50 7.68
N VAL A 72 -0.94 -8.87 6.68
CA VAL A 72 0.52 -8.72 6.65
C VAL A 72 0.95 -7.49 7.46
N PRO A 73 1.61 -7.63 8.63
CA PRO A 73 1.97 -6.50 9.49
C PRO A 73 3.04 -5.59 8.89
N SER A 74 3.89 -6.12 8.00
CA SER A 74 4.95 -5.36 7.35
C SER A 74 4.46 -4.45 6.21
N LEU A 75 3.17 -4.46 5.87
CA LEU A 75 2.61 -3.70 4.75
C LEU A 75 2.99 -2.22 4.80
N PHE A 76 2.86 -1.58 5.97
CA PHE A 76 3.21 -0.17 6.09
C PHE A 76 4.71 0.08 5.93
N SER A 77 5.57 -0.81 6.44
CA SER A 77 7.02 -0.69 6.27
C SER A 77 7.40 -0.70 4.79
N ASP A 78 6.72 -1.52 3.98
CA ASP A 78 6.92 -1.55 2.53
C ASP A 78 6.46 -0.25 1.85
N LEU A 79 5.40 0.40 2.34
CA LEU A 79 4.85 1.63 1.76
C LEU A 79 5.51 2.92 2.30
N SER A 80 6.14 2.87 3.47
CA SER A 80 6.72 4.04 4.15
C SER A 80 7.70 4.86 3.28
N PRO A 81 8.59 4.24 2.46
CA PRO A 81 9.45 5.00 1.54
C PRO A 81 8.67 5.86 0.52
N LEU A 82 7.43 5.49 0.19
CA LEU A 82 6.61 6.23 -0.78
C LEU A 82 6.19 7.62 -0.27
N TYR A 83 6.27 7.87 1.03
CA TYR A 83 5.90 9.15 1.64
C TYR A 83 6.93 10.26 1.38
N GLU A 84 8.15 9.89 0.99
CA GLU A 84 9.19 10.84 0.58
C GLU A 84 8.90 11.45 -0.80
N HIS A 85 7.99 10.83 -1.58
CA HIS A 85 7.60 11.33 -2.90
C HIS A 85 6.40 12.29 -2.80
N PRO A 86 6.48 13.48 -3.40
CA PRO A 86 5.39 14.45 -3.39
C PRO A 86 4.08 13.86 -3.93
N GLY A 87 2.97 14.08 -3.22
CA GLY A 87 1.62 13.68 -3.65
C GLY A 87 1.23 12.24 -3.33
N LYS A 88 2.18 11.29 -3.24
CA LYS A 88 1.86 9.87 -2.96
C LYS A 88 1.21 9.67 -1.60
N ALA A 89 1.67 10.39 -0.56
CA ALA A 89 1.07 10.34 0.77
C ALA A 89 -0.44 10.70 0.75
N ASN A 90 -0.83 11.74 0.00
CA ASN A 90 -2.23 12.14 -0.12
C ASN A 90 -3.07 11.10 -0.89
N ILE A 91 -2.50 10.48 -1.92
CA ILE A 91 -3.18 9.42 -2.67
C ILE A 91 -3.38 8.17 -1.78
N LEU A 92 -2.36 7.81 -0.99
CA LEU A 92 -2.45 6.70 -0.04
C LEU A 92 -3.49 6.96 1.05
N GLU A 93 -3.58 8.20 1.56
CA GLU A 93 -4.62 8.58 2.53
C GLU A 93 -6.02 8.34 1.96
N GLN A 94 -6.31 8.88 0.78
CA GLN A 94 -7.61 8.73 0.12
C GLN A 94 -7.94 7.27 -0.15
N LEU A 95 -6.93 6.48 -0.56
CA LEU A 95 -7.08 5.05 -0.75
C LEU A 95 -7.46 4.36 0.57
N PHE A 96 -6.68 4.56 1.63
CA PHE A 96 -6.90 3.84 2.89
C PHE A 96 -8.25 4.18 3.52
N LEU A 97 -8.64 5.45 3.52
CA LEU A 97 -9.94 5.87 4.04
C LEU A 97 -11.10 5.28 3.23
N LYS A 98 -10.97 5.20 1.91
CA LYS A 98 -11.97 4.56 1.04
C LYS A 98 -12.08 3.06 1.30
N LEU A 99 -10.96 2.38 1.54
CA LEU A 99 -10.95 0.97 1.91
C LEU A 99 -11.61 0.76 3.27
N GLU A 100 -11.26 1.59 4.27
CA GLU A 100 -11.85 1.56 5.61
C GLU A 100 -13.36 1.70 5.56
N ASP A 101 -13.88 2.75 4.90
CA ASP A 101 -15.31 3.04 4.81
C ASP A 101 -16.10 1.90 4.13
N SER A 102 -15.56 1.37 3.03
CA SER A 102 -16.18 0.28 2.30
C SER A 102 -16.24 -1.02 3.12
N ILE A 103 -15.13 -1.40 3.77
CA ILE A 103 -15.08 -2.61 4.60
C ILE A 103 -16.02 -2.45 5.81
N ARG A 104 -16.05 -1.27 6.43
CA ARG A 104 -16.92 -0.98 7.57
C ARG A 104 -18.40 -1.07 7.22
N THR A 105 -18.79 -0.53 6.06
CA THR A 105 -20.20 -0.43 5.66
C THR A 105 -20.73 -1.73 5.05
N SER A 106 -19.92 -2.38 4.21
CA SER A 106 -20.36 -3.51 3.37
C SER A 106 -19.67 -4.83 3.68
N GLY A 107 -18.59 -4.83 4.48
CA GLY A 107 -17.74 -6.00 4.68
C GLY A 107 -16.87 -6.34 3.46
N CYS A 108 -16.91 -5.55 2.39
CA CYS A 108 -16.22 -5.80 1.12
C CYS A 108 -15.33 -4.61 0.73
N PHE A 109 -14.29 -4.87 -0.06
CA PHE A 109 -13.56 -3.78 -0.71
C PHE A 109 -14.40 -3.05 -1.78
N PRO A 110 -14.07 -1.79 -2.12
CA PRO A 110 -14.81 -1.03 -3.13
C PRO A 110 -14.87 -1.77 -4.47
N GLY A 111 -16.07 -1.99 -4.99
CA GLY A 111 -16.31 -2.68 -6.26
C GLY A 111 -16.16 -4.21 -6.20
N SER A 112 -15.96 -4.80 -5.01
CA SER A 112 -15.95 -6.24 -4.80
C SER A 112 -17.27 -6.70 -4.18
N SER A 113 -17.72 -7.90 -4.53
CA SER A 113 -18.82 -8.61 -3.86
C SER A 113 -18.32 -9.66 -2.87
N GLN A 114 -16.99 -9.83 -2.74
CA GLN A 114 -16.38 -10.76 -1.81
C GLN A 114 -16.32 -10.15 -0.41
N ILE A 115 -16.97 -10.82 0.54
CA ILE A 115 -16.89 -10.49 1.97
C ILE A 115 -15.49 -10.79 2.48
N GLU A 116 -14.86 -9.79 3.05
CA GLU A 116 -13.55 -9.87 3.66
C GLU A 116 -13.62 -10.49 5.07
N PRO A 117 -12.57 -11.19 5.52
CA PRO A 117 -12.46 -11.62 6.90
C PRO A 117 -12.64 -10.46 7.89
N PRO A 118 -13.23 -10.67 9.08
CA PRO A 118 -13.36 -9.61 10.09
C PRO A 118 -12.01 -8.99 10.50
N SER A 119 -10.93 -9.75 10.41
CA SER A 119 -9.56 -9.26 10.66
C SER A 119 -9.13 -8.17 9.68
N THR A 120 -9.66 -8.15 8.45
CA THR A 120 -9.29 -7.17 7.42
C THR A 120 -9.60 -5.74 7.87
N LEU A 121 -10.70 -5.52 8.60
CA LEU A 121 -11.00 -4.21 9.16
C LEU A 121 -9.94 -3.77 10.19
N MET A 122 -9.55 -4.67 11.09
CA MET A 122 -8.49 -4.40 12.08
C MET A 122 -7.14 -4.08 11.41
N TRP A 123 -6.73 -4.82 10.38
CA TRP A 123 -5.52 -4.51 9.60
C TRP A 123 -5.62 -3.19 8.84
N THR A 124 -6.81 -2.84 8.37
CA THR A 124 -7.06 -1.55 7.70
C THR A 124 -6.95 -0.40 8.70
N LEU A 125 -7.53 -0.53 9.90
CA LEU A 125 -7.39 0.45 10.98
C LEU A 125 -5.93 0.62 11.40
N LEU A 126 -5.17 -0.48 11.50
CA LEU A 126 -3.74 -0.44 11.77
C LEU A 126 -2.98 0.35 10.70
N LEU A 127 -3.26 0.09 9.43
CA LEU A 127 -2.65 0.78 8.31
C LEU A 127 -2.97 2.28 8.31
N VAL A 128 -4.22 2.65 8.60
CA VAL A 128 -4.66 4.04 8.74
C VAL A 128 -3.99 4.73 9.93
N SER A 129 -3.85 4.04 11.06
CA SER A 129 -3.11 4.55 12.23
C SER A 129 -1.65 4.84 11.88
N GLN A 130 -0.95 3.89 11.25
CA GLN A 130 0.45 4.05 10.85
C GLN A 130 0.63 5.17 9.81
N HIS A 131 -0.36 5.35 8.93
CA HIS A 131 -0.41 6.48 8.01
C HIS A 131 -0.43 7.83 8.75
N TYR A 132 -1.34 8.01 9.70
CA TYR A 132 -1.46 9.25 10.45
C TYR A 132 -0.26 9.51 11.36
N ASP A 133 0.30 8.47 11.98
CA ASP A 133 1.55 8.56 12.74
C ASP A 133 2.70 9.08 11.88
N ARG A 134 2.86 8.55 10.66
CA ARG A 134 3.86 9.01 9.69
C ARG A 134 3.65 10.44 9.22
N ARG A 135 2.41 10.94 9.29
CA ARG A 135 2.05 12.33 8.99
C ARG A 135 2.06 13.24 10.23
N SER A 136 2.54 12.75 11.38
CA SER A 136 2.57 13.47 12.65
C SER A 136 1.19 13.89 13.17
N GLN A 137 0.13 13.19 12.77
CA GLN A 137 -1.24 13.37 13.26
C GLN A 137 -1.53 12.34 14.35
N TYR A 138 -0.81 12.47 15.46
CA TYR A 138 -0.77 11.46 16.52
C TYR A 138 -2.13 11.22 17.19
N ASP A 139 -2.95 12.26 17.37
CA ASP A 139 -4.28 12.12 17.99
C ASP A 139 -5.16 11.18 17.18
N ILE A 140 -5.20 11.36 15.85
CA ILE A 140 -5.99 10.51 14.94
C ILE A 140 -5.40 9.11 14.86
N ALA A 141 -4.07 8.99 14.86
CA ALA A 141 -3.41 7.69 14.90
C ALA A 141 -3.80 6.89 16.16
N LEU A 142 -3.78 7.54 17.32
CA LEU A 142 -4.15 6.94 18.61
C LEU A 142 -5.63 6.51 18.62
N ASP A 143 -6.54 7.34 18.10
CA ASP A 143 -7.95 6.98 18.01
C ASP A 143 -8.16 5.72 17.14
N LYS A 144 -7.44 5.62 16.01
CA LYS A 144 -7.53 4.49 15.08
C LYS A 144 -6.95 3.19 15.65
N ILE A 145 -5.83 3.27 16.36
CA ILE A 145 -5.24 2.07 17.00
C ILE A 145 -6.11 1.61 18.17
N ASP A 146 -6.68 2.52 18.96
CA ASP A 146 -7.58 2.16 20.05
C ASP A 146 -8.87 1.51 19.52
N GLU A 147 -9.37 1.97 18.37
CA GLU A 147 -10.48 1.31 17.67
C GLU A 147 -10.10 -0.11 17.21
N ALA A 148 -8.90 -0.30 16.65
CA ALA A 148 -8.42 -1.62 16.24
C ALA A 148 -8.28 -2.59 17.43
N ILE A 149 -7.77 -2.10 18.57
CA ILE A 149 -7.64 -2.85 19.83
C ILE A 149 -9.01 -3.26 20.36
N LEU A 150 -9.99 -2.35 20.35
CA LEU A 150 -11.34 -2.66 20.79
C LEU A 150 -12.00 -3.74 19.91
N HIS A 151 -11.75 -3.70 18.60
CA HIS A 151 -12.28 -4.68 17.66
C HIS A 151 -11.67 -6.07 17.85
N THR A 152 -10.37 -6.18 18.16
CA THR A 152 -9.71 -7.48 18.37
C THR A 152 -8.59 -7.37 19.42
N PRO A 153 -8.93 -7.44 20.72
CA PRO A 153 -8.00 -7.13 21.82
C PRO A 153 -6.84 -8.14 21.97
N THR A 154 -6.90 -9.26 21.24
CA THR A 154 -5.94 -10.36 21.31
C THR A 154 -4.78 -10.27 20.32
N VAL A 155 -4.75 -9.30 19.41
CA VAL A 155 -3.66 -9.17 18.42
C VAL A 155 -2.50 -8.36 19.01
N ILE A 156 -1.37 -9.04 19.23
CA ILE A 156 -0.15 -8.50 19.87
C ILE A 156 0.47 -7.34 19.07
N ASP A 157 0.39 -7.38 17.73
CA ASP A 157 0.96 -6.35 16.85
C ASP A 157 0.38 -4.95 17.11
N LEU A 158 -0.86 -4.86 17.62
CA LEU A 158 -1.51 -3.60 17.96
C LEU A 158 -0.82 -2.85 19.10
N TYR A 159 -0.24 -3.58 20.06
CA TYR A 159 0.43 -2.99 21.23
C TYR A 159 1.87 -2.58 20.94
N SER A 160 2.44 -3.00 19.81
CA SER A 160 3.82 -2.63 19.42
C SER A 160 3.90 -1.25 18.76
N ILE A 161 2.75 -0.69 18.36
CA ILE A 161 2.62 0.60 17.66
C ILE A 161 2.15 1.72 18.60
N LYS A 162 1.68 1.36 19.81
CA LYS A 162 1.25 2.30 20.84
C LYS A 162 2.42 2.80 21.69
#